data_AF-A0A3B4A9G1-F1
#
_entry.id   AF-A0A3B4A9G1-F1
#
_cell.length_a   1.000
_cell.length_b   1.000
_cell.length_c   1.000
_cell.angle_alpha   90.00
_cell.angle_beta   90.00
_cell.angle_gamma   90.00
#
_symmetry.space_group_name_H-M   'P 1'
#
loop_
_entity.id
_entity.type
_entity.pdbx_description
1 polymer ?
#
loop_
_entity_poly.entity_id
_entity_poly.type
_entity_poly.pdbx_seq_one_letter_code
_entity_poly.pdbx_strand_id
1 'polypeptide(L)'
;MKSLTSCQCSLCLECFQKHFTISVTEKHIRDMVCPVCNEPDINDPEQLDNYFSTLDIQLRMCLTTEVYNLFHRKLTEHTLMKDPKFLWCCHCTSGFINDVDQLKVTCPSCHKSFCCKCKKPWEPQHQDVTCEQFQQWKRDNDPEYQKQGLAGYLRDNGITCPNCRFQYALTKGGCMHFTCSQCRYEFCSGCNNPFHKTACKTAVCTLNGLHAHHPRDCLFYLRDWDPQRLQELLKQKDSGHQDQPCGGETRPGQAGLCEKHYREYLVSLINVHSLDPAVLYEPQELLCACQRYQVAVQKMDNENENNYNARLLKKLMEVPLGDKVPRNQ
;
A
#
# COMPACT_ATOMS: atom_id res chain seq x y z
N MET A 1 -35.83 3.50 -24.58
CA MET A 1 -34.38 3.81 -24.63
C MET A 1 -34.11 4.97 -23.69
N LYS A 2 -32.95 5.02 -23.04
CA LYS A 2 -32.48 6.12 -22.20
C LYS A 2 -31.23 6.72 -22.82
N SER A 3 -31.16 8.05 -22.86
CA SER A 3 -29.96 8.75 -23.28
C SER A 3 -29.16 9.16 -22.05
N LEU A 4 -27.87 8.88 -22.04
CA LEU A 4 -26.99 9.35 -20.97
C LEU A 4 -26.86 10.87 -21.08
N THR A 5 -27.15 11.62 -20.01
CA THR A 5 -27.19 13.10 -20.09
C THR A 5 -25.84 13.70 -20.49
N SER A 6 -24.73 13.08 -20.10
CA SER A 6 -23.38 13.60 -20.35
C SER A 6 -22.89 13.46 -21.79
N CYS A 7 -23.33 12.44 -22.54
CA CYS A 7 -22.80 12.16 -23.88
C CYS A 7 -23.88 11.87 -24.93
N GLN A 8 -25.16 11.92 -24.54
CA GLN A 8 -26.34 11.69 -25.38
C GLN A 8 -26.42 10.31 -26.07
N CYS A 9 -25.50 9.39 -25.79
CA CYS A 9 -25.57 8.01 -26.26
C CYS A 9 -26.86 7.35 -25.78
N SER A 10 -27.55 6.67 -26.70
CA SER A 10 -28.81 5.99 -26.43
C SER A 10 -28.59 4.52 -26.11
N LEU A 11 -29.17 4.09 -24.99
CA LEU A 11 -29.11 2.72 -24.47
C LEU A 11 -30.53 2.18 -24.29
N CYS A 12 -30.74 0.86 -24.47
CA CYS A 12 -31.99 0.27 -24.00
C CYS A 12 -32.02 0.28 -22.45
N LEU A 13 -33.22 0.17 -21.87
CA LEU A 13 -33.38 0.23 -20.41
C LEU A 13 -32.60 -0.90 -19.71
N GLU A 14 -32.67 -2.11 -20.27
CA GLU A 14 -31.98 -3.29 -19.74
C GLU A 14 -30.46 -3.13 -19.76
N CYS A 15 -29.88 -2.66 -20.87
CA CYS A 15 -28.43 -2.42 -20.96
C CYS A 15 -27.99 -1.33 -19.97
N PHE A 16 -28.76 -0.25 -19.82
CA PHE A 16 -28.48 0.80 -18.84
C PHE A 16 -28.49 0.24 -17.42
N GLN A 17 -29.55 -0.47 -17.05
CA GLN A 17 -29.69 -1.07 -15.72
C GLN A 17 -28.57 -2.07 -15.43
N LYS A 18 -28.31 -3.00 -16.37
CA LYS A 18 -27.29 -4.04 -16.20
C LYS A 18 -25.89 -3.44 -16.08
N HIS A 19 -25.54 -2.48 -16.94
CA HIS A 19 -24.24 -1.82 -16.91
C HIS A 19 -23.98 -1.11 -15.59
N PHE A 20 -24.91 -0.27 -15.15
CA PHE A 20 -24.73 0.49 -13.91
C PHE A 20 -24.89 -0.37 -12.65
N THR A 21 -25.70 -1.43 -12.68
CA THR A 21 -25.73 -2.41 -11.58
C THR A 21 -24.36 -3.04 -11.39
N ILE A 22 -23.78 -3.61 -12.47
CA ILE A 22 -22.44 -4.21 -12.43
C ILE A 22 -21.38 -3.18 -12.03
N SER A 23 -21.46 -1.97 -12.58
CA SER A 23 -20.47 -0.93 -12.28
C SER A 23 -20.51 -0.47 -10.82
N VAL A 24 -21.69 -0.44 -10.20
CA VAL A 24 -21.84 -0.11 -8.78
C VAL A 24 -21.39 -1.28 -7.88
N THR A 25 -21.78 -2.51 -8.22
CA THR A 25 -21.55 -3.69 -7.36
C THR A 25 -20.13 -4.23 -7.46
N GLU A 26 -19.54 -4.22 -8.66
CA GLU A 26 -18.28 -4.93 -8.96
C GLU A 26 -17.12 -3.99 -9.30
N LYS A 27 -17.40 -2.73 -9.66
CA LYS A 27 -16.37 -1.78 -10.11
C LYS A 27 -16.20 -0.59 -9.17
N HIS A 28 -15.19 0.23 -9.48
CA HIS A 28 -14.94 1.47 -8.80
C HIS A 28 -15.85 2.58 -9.36
N ILE A 29 -16.16 3.60 -8.56
CA ILE A 29 -17.04 4.71 -8.97
C ILE A 29 -16.51 5.43 -10.23
N ARG A 30 -15.18 5.48 -10.39
CA ARG A 30 -14.50 6.01 -11.60
C ARG A 30 -14.62 5.13 -12.86
N ASP A 31 -15.26 3.96 -12.77
CA ASP A 31 -15.55 3.13 -13.94
C ASP A 31 -17.03 3.28 -14.38
N MET A 32 -17.80 4.12 -13.69
CA MET A 32 -19.21 4.37 -13.98
C MET A 32 -19.38 5.36 -15.14
N VAL A 33 -18.70 5.12 -16.26
CA VAL A 33 -18.79 5.93 -17.49
C VAL A 33 -19.80 5.33 -18.49
N CYS A 34 -20.07 6.05 -19.58
CA CYS A 34 -20.90 5.54 -20.67
C CYS A 34 -20.31 4.25 -21.27
N PRO A 35 -21.07 3.15 -21.39
CA PRO A 35 -20.57 1.90 -21.98
C PRO A 35 -20.38 1.97 -23.51
N VAL A 36 -20.86 3.02 -24.16
CA VAL A 36 -20.76 3.19 -25.63
C VAL A 36 -19.51 3.96 -26.03
N CYS A 37 -19.23 5.07 -25.33
CA CYS A 37 -18.15 6.00 -25.70
C CYS A 37 -17.08 6.20 -24.63
N ASN A 38 -17.24 5.62 -23.43
CA ASN A 38 -16.35 5.80 -22.26
C ASN A 38 -16.23 7.24 -21.73
N GLU A 39 -17.14 8.14 -22.11
CA GLU A 39 -17.21 9.51 -21.59
C GLU A 39 -18.14 9.63 -20.36
N PRO A 40 -17.94 10.63 -19.48
CA PRO A 40 -16.83 11.60 -19.46
C PRO A 40 -15.57 11.06 -18.76
N ASP A 41 -14.43 11.74 -18.90
CA ASP A 41 -13.23 11.45 -18.11
C ASP A 41 -13.42 11.86 -16.63
N ILE A 42 -13.95 10.94 -15.84
CA ILE A 42 -14.20 11.10 -14.41
C ILE A 42 -12.93 10.98 -13.53
N ASN A 43 -11.74 11.12 -14.11
CA ASN A 43 -10.51 11.38 -13.34
C ASN A 43 -10.32 12.86 -13.01
N ASP A 44 -10.99 13.77 -13.72
CA ASP A 44 -11.03 15.20 -13.44
C ASP A 44 -12.04 15.49 -12.30
N PRO A 45 -11.59 16.02 -11.14
CA PRO A 45 -12.48 16.34 -10.02
C PRO A 45 -13.62 17.31 -10.38
N GLU A 46 -13.40 18.26 -11.29
CA GLU A 46 -14.44 19.25 -11.65
C GLU A 46 -15.56 18.63 -12.51
N GLN A 47 -15.23 17.63 -13.31
CA GLN A 47 -16.21 16.91 -14.13
C GLN A 47 -16.95 15.83 -13.33
N LEU A 48 -16.30 15.28 -12.29
CA LEU A 48 -16.84 14.21 -11.48
C LEU A 48 -18.14 14.61 -10.75
N ASP A 49 -18.14 15.76 -10.06
CA ASP A 49 -19.31 16.19 -9.26
C ASP A 49 -20.52 16.53 -10.15
N ASN A 50 -20.27 17.21 -11.28
CA ASN A 50 -21.29 17.54 -12.27
C ASN A 50 -21.88 16.29 -12.93
N TYR A 51 -21.02 15.33 -13.28
CA TYR A 51 -21.44 14.07 -13.86
C TYR A 51 -22.32 13.27 -12.90
N PHE A 52 -21.89 13.07 -11.64
CA PHE A 52 -22.67 12.29 -10.68
C PHE A 52 -23.97 12.97 -10.27
N SER A 53 -24.02 14.30 -10.23
CA SER A 53 -25.26 15.04 -9.97
C SER A 53 -26.35 14.75 -11.01
N THR A 54 -25.98 14.61 -12.29
CA THR A 54 -26.94 14.26 -13.35
C THR A 54 -27.22 12.76 -13.42
N LEU A 55 -26.20 11.93 -13.23
CA LEU A 55 -26.33 10.47 -13.23
C LEU A 55 -27.21 9.98 -12.08
N ASP A 56 -27.13 10.60 -10.89
CA ASP A 56 -27.94 10.26 -9.71
C ASP A 56 -29.43 10.17 -10.02
N ILE A 57 -29.96 11.20 -10.71
CA ILE A 57 -31.37 11.29 -11.09
C ILE A 57 -31.76 10.10 -11.98
N GLN A 58 -30.90 9.74 -12.93
CA GLN A 58 -31.15 8.62 -13.84
C GLN A 58 -31.07 7.27 -13.11
N LEU A 59 -30.12 7.09 -12.20
CA LEU A 59 -29.92 5.85 -11.44
C LEU A 59 -31.05 5.61 -10.44
N ARG A 60 -31.53 6.65 -9.73
CA ARG A 60 -32.64 6.55 -8.77
C ARG A 60 -33.89 5.89 -9.36
N MET A 61 -34.15 6.15 -10.64
CA MET A 61 -35.32 5.61 -11.33
C MET A 61 -35.11 4.22 -11.92
N CYS A 62 -33.87 3.76 -12.07
CA CYS A 62 -33.55 2.55 -12.83
C CYS A 62 -33.00 1.41 -11.99
N LEU A 63 -32.29 1.73 -10.91
CA LEU A 63 -31.66 0.74 -10.06
C LEU A 63 -32.61 0.32 -8.93
N THR A 64 -32.39 -0.87 -8.38
CA THR A 64 -33.07 -1.30 -7.16
C THR A 64 -32.61 -0.43 -5.98
N THR A 65 -33.44 -0.31 -4.95
CA THR A 65 -33.13 0.48 -3.74
C THR A 65 -31.78 0.09 -3.13
N GLU A 66 -31.47 -1.20 -3.09
CA GLU A 66 -30.20 -1.71 -2.55
C GLU A 66 -28.98 -1.23 -3.35
N VAL A 67 -29.01 -1.37 -4.68
CA VAL A 67 -27.91 -0.95 -5.55
C VAL A 67 -27.79 0.57 -5.56
N TYR A 68 -28.91 1.29 -5.56
CA TYR A 68 -28.91 2.75 -5.48
C TYR A 68 -28.31 3.26 -4.17
N ASN A 69 -28.65 2.65 -3.04
CA ASN A 69 -28.05 2.98 -1.75
C ASN A 69 -26.54 2.68 -1.73
N LEU A 70 -26.10 1.60 -2.39
CA LEU A 70 -24.68 1.30 -2.56
C LEU A 70 -23.95 2.37 -3.38
N PHE A 71 -24.56 2.85 -4.47
CA PHE A 71 -24.04 3.96 -5.27
C PHE A 71 -23.87 5.23 -4.42
N HIS A 72 -24.92 5.63 -3.69
CA HIS A 72 -24.88 6.80 -2.80
C HIS A 72 -23.79 6.69 -1.74
N ARG A 73 -23.67 5.51 -1.13
CA ARG A 73 -22.62 5.23 -0.15
C ARG A 73 -21.23 5.40 -0.76
N LYS A 74 -20.97 4.79 -1.93
CA LYS A 74 -19.68 4.90 -2.64
C LYS A 74 -19.34 6.34 -3.00
N LEU A 75 -20.33 7.13 -3.45
CA LEU A 75 -20.13 8.54 -3.78
C LEU A 75 -19.82 9.37 -2.53
N THR A 76 -20.58 9.16 -1.46
CA THR A 76 -20.34 9.82 -0.17
C THR A 76 -18.95 9.49 0.37
N GLU A 77 -18.56 8.21 0.38
CA GLU A 77 -17.23 7.77 0.77
C GLU A 77 -16.14 8.41 -0.11
N HIS A 78 -16.39 8.55 -1.41
CA HIS A 78 -15.46 9.22 -2.33
C HIS A 78 -15.19 10.68 -1.95
N THR A 79 -16.24 11.41 -1.58
CA THR A 79 -16.13 12.80 -1.12
C THR A 79 -15.43 12.88 0.23
N LEU A 80 -15.79 12.00 1.18
CA LEU A 80 -15.26 12.01 2.54
C LEU A 80 -13.81 11.52 2.67
N MET A 81 -13.32 10.71 1.73
CA MET A 81 -11.96 10.16 1.74
C MET A 81 -10.83 11.19 1.90
N LYS A 82 -11.08 12.46 1.53
CA LYS A 82 -10.11 13.55 1.65
C LYS A 82 -9.97 14.08 3.09
N ASP A 83 -10.95 13.79 3.94
CA ASP A 83 -10.96 14.26 5.32
C ASP A 83 -9.92 13.49 6.18
N PRO A 84 -9.09 14.17 6.98
CA PRO A 84 -8.10 13.50 7.82
C PRO A 84 -8.69 12.54 8.85
N LYS A 85 -9.95 12.74 9.27
CA LYS A 85 -10.69 11.91 10.24
C LYS A 85 -11.43 10.73 9.58
N PHE A 86 -11.35 10.60 8.26
CA PHE A 86 -11.98 9.49 7.55
C PHE A 86 -11.29 8.15 7.88
N LEU A 87 -12.11 7.13 8.15
CA LEU A 87 -11.67 5.77 8.42
C LEU A 87 -12.41 4.76 7.55
N TRP A 88 -11.66 3.77 7.07
CA TRP A 88 -12.22 2.54 6.52
C TRP A 88 -12.47 1.52 7.63
N CYS A 89 -13.62 0.87 7.60
CA CYS A 89 -13.89 -0.29 8.43
C CYS A 89 -12.98 -1.46 8.04
N CYS A 90 -12.46 -2.21 9.02
CA CYS A 90 -11.69 -3.42 8.74
C CYS A 90 -12.57 -4.67 8.55
N HIS A 91 -13.86 -4.59 8.88
CA HIS A 91 -14.81 -5.71 8.81
C HIS A 91 -15.66 -5.69 7.54
N CYS A 92 -15.82 -4.52 6.93
CA CYS A 92 -16.56 -4.32 5.69
C CYS A 92 -15.89 -3.22 4.87
N THR A 93 -16.38 -2.97 3.66
CA THR A 93 -15.82 -1.97 2.75
C THR A 93 -16.37 -0.56 2.97
N SER A 94 -17.03 -0.27 4.10
CA SER A 94 -17.61 1.04 4.36
C SER A 94 -16.63 2.03 4.98
N GLY A 95 -16.73 3.28 4.57
CA GLY A 95 -15.96 4.42 5.09
C GLY A 95 -16.84 5.42 5.83
N PHE A 96 -16.29 6.07 6.85
CA PHE A 96 -17.01 7.04 7.67
C PHE A 96 -16.05 8.02 8.37
N ILE A 97 -16.55 9.17 8.81
CA ILE A 97 -15.80 10.12 9.64
C ILE A 97 -15.85 9.68 11.09
N ASN A 98 -14.70 9.64 11.75
CA ASN A 98 -14.61 9.39 13.18
C ASN A 98 -14.13 10.64 13.92
N ASP A 99 -15.03 11.28 14.65
CA ASP A 99 -14.73 12.44 15.49
C ASP A 99 -14.30 12.09 16.91
N VAL A 100 -14.39 10.81 17.29
CA VAL A 100 -14.07 10.36 18.65
C VAL A 100 -12.58 10.04 18.77
N ASP A 101 -11.91 10.68 19.72
CA ASP A 101 -10.51 10.43 20.06
C ASP A 101 -10.37 9.22 21.02
N GLN A 102 -10.83 8.06 20.54
CA GLN A 102 -10.67 6.78 21.23
C GLN A 102 -10.09 5.76 20.25
N LEU A 103 -9.29 4.82 20.77
CA LEU A 103 -8.76 3.73 19.95
C LEU A 103 -9.90 2.86 19.40
N LYS A 104 -10.91 2.55 20.23
CA LYS A 104 -12.06 1.77 19.82
C LYS A 104 -13.03 2.62 19.00
N VAL A 105 -13.29 2.20 17.77
CA VAL A 105 -14.32 2.79 16.91
C VAL A 105 -15.32 1.72 16.48
N THR A 106 -16.57 2.11 16.25
CA THR A 106 -17.64 1.20 15.83
C THR A 106 -18.15 1.63 14.46
N CYS A 107 -18.15 0.70 13.51
CA CYS A 107 -18.61 1.00 12.16
C CYS A 107 -20.13 1.24 12.13
N PRO A 108 -20.62 2.37 11.58
CA PRO A 108 -22.06 2.63 11.45
C PRO A 108 -22.79 1.63 10.54
N SER A 109 -22.09 1.03 9.57
CA SER A 109 -22.70 0.14 8.58
C SER A 109 -22.84 -1.31 9.06
N CYS A 110 -21.83 -1.86 9.75
CA CYS A 110 -21.81 -3.27 10.16
C CYS A 110 -21.84 -3.48 11.67
N HIS A 111 -21.81 -2.39 12.44
CA HIS A 111 -21.85 -2.36 13.91
C HIS A 111 -20.73 -3.12 14.63
N LYS A 112 -19.71 -3.60 13.90
CA LYS A 112 -18.50 -4.20 14.48
C LYS A 112 -17.49 -3.14 14.87
N SER A 113 -16.76 -3.37 15.96
CA SER A 113 -15.73 -2.46 16.44
C SER A 113 -14.32 -2.87 15.99
N PHE A 114 -13.45 -1.87 15.83
CA PHE A 114 -12.05 -2.04 15.46
C PHE A 114 -11.19 -0.92 16.04
N CYS A 115 -9.87 -1.08 16.01
CA CYS A 115 -8.96 -0.02 16.44
C CYS A 115 -8.74 1.02 15.33
N CYS A 116 -8.90 2.31 15.62
CA CYS A 116 -8.70 3.38 14.65
C CYS A 116 -7.24 3.59 14.25
N LYS A 117 -6.27 3.11 15.05
CA LYS A 117 -4.83 3.18 14.75
C LYS A 117 -4.35 1.96 13.97
N CYS A 118 -4.34 0.77 14.59
CA CYS A 118 -3.83 -0.44 13.92
C CYS A 118 -4.81 -1.10 12.94
N LYS A 119 -6.07 -0.61 12.88
CA LYS A 119 -7.14 -1.12 12.00
C LYS A 119 -7.47 -2.60 12.17
N LYS A 120 -7.12 -3.21 13.31
CA LYS A 120 -7.47 -4.60 13.64
C LYS A 120 -8.83 -4.66 14.33
N PRO A 121 -9.58 -5.79 14.20
CA PRO A 121 -10.76 -6.06 15.00
C PRO A 121 -10.54 -5.76 16.48
N TRP A 122 -11.53 -5.15 17.13
CA TRP A 122 -11.39 -4.76 18.53
C TRP A 122 -11.58 -5.97 19.43
N GLU A 123 -10.63 -6.17 20.35
CA GLU A 123 -10.69 -7.18 21.41
C GLU A 123 -10.60 -6.47 22.77
N PRO A 124 -11.26 -6.98 23.83
CA PRO A 124 -11.20 -6.39 25.16
C PRO A 124 -9.77 -6.21 25.69
N GLN A 125 -8.84 -7.06 25.29
CA GLN A 125 -7.43 -7.02 25.68
C GLN A 125 -6.67 -5.84 25.05
N HIS A 126 -7.24 -5.17 24.05
CA HIS A 126 -6.70 -3.94 23.49
C HIS A 126 -7.18 -2.69 24.26
N GLN A 127 -8.01 -2.87 25.29
CA GLN A 127 -8.43 -1.79 26.15
C GLN A 127 -7.22 -1.27 26.95
N ASP A 128 -7.04 0.04 26.95
CA ASP A 128 -6.03 0.77 27.75
C ASP A 128 -4.56 0.36 27.52
N VAL A 129 -4.27 -0.33 26.42
CA VAL A 129 -2.90 -0.68 25.99
C VAL A 129 -2.62 -0.10 24.61
N THR A 130 -1.34 0.06 24.27
CA THR A 130 -0.95 0.51 22.92
C THR A 130 -1.16 -0.60 21.88
N CYS A 131 -1.18 -0.23 20.60
CA CYS A 131 -1.31 -1.21 19.52
C CYS A 131 -0.14 -2.20 19.51
N GLU A 132 1.06 -1.74 19.84
CA GLU A 132 2.28 -2.54 19.94
C GLU A 132 2.19 -3.53 21.11
N GLN A 133 1.71 -3.07 22.27
CA GLN A 133 1.48 -3.92 23.44
C GLN A 133 0.42 -4.98 23.17
N PHE A 134 -0.69 -4.62 22.53
CA PHE A 134 -1.72 -5.56 22.13
C PHE A 134 -1.18 -6.59 21.12
N GLN A 135 -0.39 -6.15 20.13
CA GLN A 135 0.22 -7.06 19.16
C GLN A 135 1.23 -8.02 19.83
N GLN A 136 2.01 -7.54 20.79
CA GLN A 136 2.90 -8.39 21.58
C GLN A 136 2.09 -9.41 22.39
N TRP A 137 1.03 -8.97 23.06
CA TRP A 137 0.14 -9.87 23.80
C TRP A 137 -0.44 -10.97 22.89
N LYS A 138 -0.89 -10.64 21.66
CA LYS A 138 -1.35 -11.64 20.67
C LYS A 138 -0.26 -12.64 20.31
N ARG A 139 1.00 -12.20 20.12
CA ARG A 139 2.13 -13.11 19.86
C ARG A 139 2.34 -14.12 20.98
N ASP A 140 2.25 -13.65 22.22
CA ASP A 140 2.60 -14.47 23.38
C ASP A 140 1.45 -15.37 23.86
N ASN A 141 0.20 -14.97 23.61
CA ASN A 141 -0.97 -15.58 24.27
C ASN A 141 -2.02 -16.17 23.32
N ASP A 142 -2.03 -15.82 22.03
CA ASP A 142 -3.07 -16.29 21.10
C ASP A 142 -2.59 -17.53 20.32
N PRO A 143 -3.16 -18.73 20.57
CA PRO A 143 -2.76 -19.96 19.89
C PRO A 143 -3.06 -19.95 18.39
N GLU A 144 -4.08 -19.23 17.93
CA GLU A 144 -4.36 -19.08 16.49
C GLU A 144 -3.35 -18.15 15.84
N TYR A 145 -2.97 -17.07 16.51
CA TYR A 145 -1.90 -16.18 16.04
C TYR A 145 -0.57 -16.94 15.94
N GLN A 146 -0.25 -17.74 16.96
CA GLN A 146 0.93 -18.62 16.97
C GLN A 146 0.88 -19.66 15.85
N LYS A 147 -0.30 -20.26 15.58
CA LYS A 147 -0.51 -21.19 14.46
C LYS A 147 -0.36 -20.52 13.09
N GLN A 148 -0.78 -19.27 12.94
CA GLN A 148 -0.61 -18.52 11.68
C GLN A 148 0.84 -18.09 11.45
N GLY A 149 1.64 -17.98 12.52
CA GLY A 149 3.07 -17.72 12.48
C GLY A 149 3.43 -16.46 11.68
N LEU A 150 4.53 -16.54 10.92
CA LEU A 150 5.03 -15.43 10.11
C LEU A 150 4.12 -15.05 8.94
N ALA A 151 3.31 -15.99 8.44
CA ALA A 151 2.31 -15.68 7.41
C ALA A 151 1.21 -14.76 7.96
N GLY A 152 0.79 -14.96 9.21
CA GLY A 152 -0.09 -14.03 9.93
C GLY A 152 0.56 -12.65 10.10
N TYR A 153 1.82 -12.61 10.52
CA TYR A 153 2.57 -11.36 10.67
C TYR A 153 2.69 -10.55 9.37
N LEU A 154 3.01 -11.19 8.25
CA LEU A 154 3.10 -10.51 6.95
C LEU A 154 1.74 -10.00 6.46
N ARG A 155 0.66 -10.74 6.74
CA ARG A 155 -0.71 -10.33 6.41
C ARG A 155 -1.16 -9.13 7.24
N ASP A 156 -0.83 -9.14 8.53
CA ASP A 156 -1.12 -8.06 9.47
C ASP A 156 -0.34 -6.78 9.12
N ASN A 157 0.91 -6.94 8.68
CA ASN A 157 1.74 -5.87 8.12
C ASN A 157 1.50 -5.65 6.62
N GLY A 158 0.24 -5.85 6.20
CA GLY A 158 -0.15 -5.82 4.81
C GLY A 158 -0.04 -4.43 4.17
N ILE A 159 -0.69 -4.25 3.03
CA ILE A 159 -0.53 -3.05 2.21
C ILE A 159 -1.52 -1.99 2.67
N THR A 160 -1.03 -0.79 3.00
CA THR A 160 -1.89 0.38 3.25
C THR A 160 -1.75 1.36 2.11
N CYS A 161 -2.85 1.74 1.48
CA CYS A 161 -2.82 2.72 0.41
C CYS A 161 -2.39 4.09 0.95
N PRO A 162 -1.31 4.71 0.44
CA PRO A 162 -0.85 6.01 0.93
C PRO A 162 -1.80 7.16 0.56
N ASN A 163 -2.69 6.96 -0.42
CA ASN A 163 -3.64 7.97 -0.87
C ASN A 163 -4.95 7.95 -0.06
N CYS A 164 -5.58 6.78 0.10
CA CYS A 164 -6.89 6.67 0.77
C CYS A 164 -6.87 5.92 2.11
N ARG A 165 -5.70 5.44 2.56
CA ARG A 165 -5.49 4.72 3.82
C ARG A 165 -6.26 3.40 3.97
N PHE A 166 -6.83 2.88 2.88
CA PHE A 166 -7.43 1.54 2.89
C PHE A 166 -6.35 0.49 3.10
N GLN A 167 -6.60 -0.45 4.02
CA GLN A 167 -5.67 -1.51 4.38
C GLN A 167 -6.09 -2.85 3.77
N TYR A 168 -5.12 -3.52 3.18
CA TYR A 168 -5.26 -4.85 2.59
C TYR A 168 -4.51 -5.84 3.46
N ALA A 169 -5.21 -6.89 3.90
CA ALA A 169 -4.63 -8.04 4.58
C ALA A 169 -3.94 -8.98 3.55
N LEU A 170 -2.94 -8.46 2.83
CA LEU A 170 -2.21 -9.12 1.75
C LEU A 170 -0.71 -8.97 1.97
N THR A 171 0.04 -10.03 1.70
CA THR A 171 1.50 -9.95 1.60
C THR A 171 1.90 -9.15 0.36
N LYS A 172 3.07 -8.52 0.39
CA LYS A 172 3.56 -7.68 -0.72
C LYS A 172 3.92 -8.55 -1.94
N GLY A 173 4.35 -9.79 -1.70
CA GLY A 173 4.57 -10.77 -2.75
C GLY A 173 5.66 -10.37 -3.75
N GLY A 174 5.58 -10.88 -4.97
CA GLY A 174 6.61 -10.69 -6.00
C GLY A 174 6.47 -9.43 -6.86
N CYS A 175 5.26 -8.89 -7.01
CA CYS A 175 5.01 -7.67 -7.79
C CYS A 175 4.89 -6.47 -6.85
N MET A 176 5.75 -5.45 -7.03
CA MET A 176 5.71 -4.26 -6.19
C MET A 176 4.71 -3.21 -6.69
N HIS A 177 4.23 -3.30 -7.92
CA HIS A 177 3.19 -2.40 -8.44
C HIS A 177 1.82 -2.79 -7.88
N PHE A 178 1.22 -1.87 -7.13
CA PHE A 178 -0.07 -2.08 -6.48
C PHE A 178 -1.06 -0.99 -6.88
N THR A 179 -2.24 -1.39 -7.34
CA THR A 179 -3.36 -0.50 -7.67
C THR A 179 -4.43 -0.60 -6.59
N CYS A 180 -4.67 0.49 -5.86
CA CYS A 180 -5.70 0.51 -4.84
C CYS A 180 -7.10 0.31 -5.44
N SER A 181 -7.85 -0.67 -4.95
CA SER A 181 -9.24 -0.92 -5.34
C SER A 181 -10.21 0.20 -4.94
N GLN A 182 -9.89 1.00 -3.91
CA GLN A 182 -10.79 2.05 -3.39
C GLN A 182 -10.56 3.44 -3.99
N CYS A 183 -9.36 3.73 -4.50
CA CYS A 183 -9.05 5.06 -5.06
C CYS A 183 -8.26 5.03 -6.36
N ARG A 184 -7.94 3.84 -6.88
CA ARG A 184 -7.14 3.60 -8.09
C ARG A 184 -5.72 4.17 -8.07
N TYR A 185 -5.26 4.70 -6.94
CA TYR A 185 -3.87 5.14 -6.79
C TYR A 185 -2.91 3.97 -6.99
N GLU A 186 -1.89 4.18 -7.83
CA GLU A 186 -0.88 3.18 -8.19
C GLU A 186 0.44 3.51 -7.49
N PHE A 187 0.95 2.57 -6.71
CA PHE A 187 2.11 2.79 -5.85
C PHE A 187 2.92 1.52 -5.62
N CYS A 188 4.13 1.69 -5.12
CA CYS A 188 4.98 0.60 -4.68
C CYS A 188 4.51 0.04 -3.34
N SER A 189 4.15 -1.24 -3.25
CA SER A 189 3.80 -1.88 -1.96
C SER A 189 4.96 -1.92 -0.95
N GLY A 190 6.21 -1.78 -1.43
CA GLY A 190 7.42 -1.74 -0.60
C GLY A 190 7.72 -0.38 0.02
N CYS A 191 7.62 0.71 -0.76
CA CYS A 191 8.01 2.07 -0.33
C CYS A 191 6.93 3.14 -0.45
N ASN A 192 5.72 2.80 -0.89
CA ASN A 192 4.59 3.71 -1.10
C ASN A 192 4.82 4.86 -2.11
N ASN A 193 5.93 4.87 -2.83
CA ASN A 193 6.15 5.83 -3.91
C ASN A 193 5.18 5.59 -5.08
N PRO A 194 4.72 6.67 -5.75
CA PRO A 194 3.81 6.57 -6.89
C PRO A 194 4.45 5.81 -8.06
N PHE A 195 3.62 5.13 -8.84
CA PHE A 195 3.96 4.72 -10.20
C PHE A 195 3.59 5.83 -11.19
N HIS A 196 4.48 6.07 -12.14
CA HIS A 196 4.32 7.00 -13.25
C HIS A 196 4.02 6.21 -14.52
N LYS A 197 2.96 6.57 -15.25
CA LYS A 197 2.58 5.92 -16.52
C LYS A 197 3.20 6.58 -17.75
N THR A 198 3.54 7.86 -17.64
CA THR A 198 4.06 8.72 -18.72
C THR A 198 5.26 9.51 -18.19
N ALA A 199 5.46 10.75 -18.65
CA ALA A 199 6.59 11.59 -18.28
C ALA A 199 6.73 11.72 -16.76
N CYS A 200 7.90 11.31 -16.27
CA CYS A 200 8.25 11.44 -14.86
C CYS A 200 8.72 12.85 -14.55
N LYS A 201 8.21 13.43 -13.47
CA LYS A 201 8.60 14.77 -13.01
C LYS A 201 9.95 14.78 -12.26
N THR A 202 10.54 13.62 -12.00
CA THR A 202 11.84 13.50 -11.37
C THR A 202 12.93 14.01 -12.31
N ALA A 203 13.69 15.03 -11.90
CA ALA A 203 14.57 15.81 -12.76
C ALA A 203 15.58 15.01 -13.60
N VAL A 204 16.04 13.85 -13.10
CA VAL A 204 17.02 12.99 -13.78
C VAL A 204 16.42 11.73 -14.41
N CYS A 205 15.09 11.60 -14.36
CA CYS A 205 14.45 10.43 -14.92
C CYS A 205 14.28 10.58 -16.43
N THR A 206 14.89 9.67 -17.19
CA THR A 206 14.76 9.56 -18.64
C THR A 206 13.89 8.38 -19.06
N LEU A 207 13.31 7.64 -18.10
CA LEU A 207 12.49 6.47 -18.38
C LEU A 207 11.13 6.89 -18.92
N ASN A 208 10.79 6.35 -20.09
CA ASN A 208 9.47 6.45 -20.70
C ASN A 208 8.71 5.14 -20.45
N GLY A 209 7.55 5.23 -19.81
CA GLY A 209 6.68 4.09 -19.51
C GLY A 209 6.44 3.88 -18.02
N LEU A 210 5.79 2.77 -17.66
CA LEU A 210 5.38 2.48 -16.29
C LEU A 210 6.59 2.24 -15.38
N HIS A 211 6.86 3.15 -14.42
CA HIS A 211 7.95 2.99 -13.46
C HIS A 211 7.68 3.72 -12.14
N ALA A 212 8.47 3.42 -11.12
CA ALA A 212 8.51 4.12 -9.84
C ALA A 212 9.96 4.35 -9.41
N HIS A 213 10.17 5.34 -8.55
CA HIS A 213 11.47 5.59 -7.92
C HIS A 213 11.50 4.94 -6.55
N HIS A 214 12.48 4.09 -6.30
CA HIS A 214 12.58 3.33 -5.05
C HIS A 214 13.78 3.84 -4.22
N PRO A 215 13.64 4.02 -2.90
CA PRO A 215 14.76 4.23 -2.01
C PRO A 215 15.54 2.93 -1.82
N ARG A 216 16.77 3.02 -1.29
CA ARG A 216 17.72 1.90 -1.26
C ARG A 216 17.33 0.78 -0.30
N ASP A 217 16.48 1.09 0.68
CA ASP A 217 15.89 0.17 1.65
C ASP A 217 14.51 -0.36 1.20
N CYS A 218 14.07 -0.05 -0.01
CA CYS A 218 12.83 -0.62 -0.54
C CYS A 218 12.98 -2.12 -0.82
N LEU A 219 11.92 -2.87 -0.51
CA LEU A 219 11.77 -4.28 -0.90
C LEU A 219 11.99 -4.50 -2.41
N PHE A 220 11.74 -3.51 -3.27
CA PHE A 220 12.02 -3.59 -4.70
C PHE A 220 13.48 -3.95 -5.00
N TYR A 221 14.45 -3.38 -4.26
CA TYR A 221 15.87 -3.69 -4.40
C TYR A 221 16.29 -4.84 -3.48
N LEU A 222 15.88 -4.80 -2.21
CA LEU A 222 16.35 -5.77 -1.22
C LEU A 222 15.83 -7.19 -1.45
N ARG A 223 14.74 -7.37 -2.21
CA ARG A 223 14.28 -8.71 -2.61
C ARG A 223 15.27 -9.44 -3.52
N ASP A 224 16.23 -8.74 -4.14
CA ASP A 224 17.22 -9.35 -5.03
C ASP A 224 18.46 -9.81 -4.24
N TRP A 225 18.64 -9.36 -3.00
CA TRP A 225 19.69 -9.85 -2.11
C TRP A 225 19.41 -11.28 -1.68
N ASP A 226 20.48 -12.04 -1.49
CA ASP A 226 20.36 -13.34 -0.86
C ASP A 226 19.94 -13.20 0.63
N PRO A 227 19.31 -14.24 1.21
CA PRO A 227 18.89 -14.18 2.60
C PRO A 227 20.04 -14.01 3.60
N GLN A 228 21.24 -14.49 3.30
CA GLN A 228 22.38 -14.43 4.22
C GLN A 228 22.87 -13.00 4.39
N ARG A 229 22.98 -12.24 3.30
CA ARG A 229 23.33 -10.83 3.27
C ARG A 229 22.28 -9.96 3.97
N LEU A 230 20.99 -10.29 3.82
CA LEU A 230 19.92 -9.64 4.58
C LEU A 230 20.03 -9.92 6.09
N GLN A 231 20.36 -11.16 6.46
CA GLN A 231 20.61 -11.54 7.85
C GLN A 231 21.87 -10.87 8.42
N GLU A 232 22.92 -10.69 7.63
CA GLU A 232 24.14 -9.96 8.03
C GLU A 232 23.84 -8.50 8.36
N LEU A 233 22.96 -7.86 7.57
CA LEU A 233 22.51 -6.51 7.87
C LEU A 233 21.75 -6.47 9.21
N LEU A 234 20.92 -7.50 9.47
CA LEU A 234 20.20 -7.63 10.74
C LEU A 234 21.13 -7.93 11.93
N LYS A 235 22.18 -8.74 11.76
CA LYS A 235 23.15 -9.08 12.84
C LYS A 235 23.85 -7.85 13.45
N GLN A 236 23.81 -6.69 12.78
CA GLN A 236 24.26 -5.43 13.37
C GLN A 236 23.36 -4.96 14.54
N LYS A 237 22.21 -5.61 14.77
CA LYS A 237 21.40 -5.55 15.99
C LYS A 237 20.88 -6.92 16.40
N ASP A 238 21.24 -7.34 17.61
CA ASP A 238 20.85 -8.62 18.21
C ASP A 238 19.33 -8.80 18.24
N SER A 239 18.79 -9.72 17.44
CA SER A 239 17.36 -10.07 17.46
C SER A 239 17.12 -11.46 16.86
N GLY A 240 17.37 -12.49 17.67
CA GLY A 240 17.06 -13.89 17.34
C GLY A 240 15.55 -14.17 17.37
N HIS A 241 15.02 -14.88 16.37
CA HIS A 241 13.61 -15.30 16.32
C HIS A 241 13.43 -16.62 15.54
N GLN A 242 12.39 -17.39 15.90
CA GLN A 242 12.11 -18.78 15.46
C GLN A 242 10.98 -18.90 14.42
N ASP A 243 10.90 -20.10 13.81
CA ASP A 243 10.47 -20.44 12.45
C ASP A 243 9.11 -21.18 12.36
N GLN A 244 8.24 -20.94 11.33
CA GLN A 244 7.11 -21.86 10.92
C GLN A 244 6.39 -21.50 9.57
N PRO A 245 5.76 -22.49 8.87
CA PRO A 245 5.68 -22.47 7.41
C PRO A 245 4.49 -21.82 6.67
N CYS A 246 4.72 -21.33 5.43
CA CYS A 246 3.74 -20.68 4.54
C CYS A 246 3.29 -21.49 3.32
N GLY A 247 3.61 -22.79 3.25
CA GLY A 247 3.07 -23.70 2.23
C GLY A 247 3.66 -23.61 0.81
N GLY A 248 4.77 -22.91 0.61
CA GLY A 248 5.66 -23.09 -0.57
C GLY A 248 6.77 -24.10 -0.30
N GLU A 249 7.67 -24.39 -1.25
CA GLU A 249 8.89 -25.15 -0.93
C GLU A 249 9.72 -24.38 0.11
N THR A 250 9.91 -24.99 1.28
CA THR A 250 10.63 -24.40 2.41
C THR A 250 11.98 -25.09 2.56
N ARG A 251 13.08 -24.32 2.64
CA ARG A 251 14.39 -24.88 3.02
C ARG A 251 14.63 -24.73 4.53
N PRO A 252 15.44 -25.61 5.14
CA PRO A 252 15.90 -25.40 6.52
C PRO A 252 16.52 -24.01 6.69
N GLY A 253 16.12 -23.26 7.72
CA GLY A 253 16.61 -21.90 7.99
C GLY A 253 15.89 -20.75 7.27
N GLN A 254 14.79 -21.01 6.55
CA GLN A 254 13.93 -19.97 5.92
C GLN A 254 12.67 -19.66 6.72
N ALA A 255 12.67 -19.95 8.02
CA ALA A 255 11.51 -19.72 8.87
C ALA A 255 10.21 -20.40 8.43
N GLY A 256 10.30 -21.48 7.65
CA GLY A 256 9.16 -22.12 7.00
C GLY A 256 8.50 -21.27 5.90
N LEU A 257 9.00 -20.07 5.62
CA LEU A 257 8.50 -19.27 4.51
C LEU A 257 9.13 -19.75 3.19
N CYS A 258 8.40 -19.57 2.08
CA CYS A 258 9.05 -19.62 0.77
C CYS A 258 10.08 -18.49 0.70
N GLU A 259 11.11 -18.65 -0.12
CA GLU A 259 12.23 -17.70 -0.18
C GLU A 259 11.78 -16.24 -0.40
N LYS A 260 10.73 -16.02 -1.21
CA LYS A 260 10.17 -14.67 -1.45
C LYS A 260 9.59 -14.05 -0.18
N HIS A 261 8.76 -14.80 0.55
CA HIS A 261 8.15 -14.32 1.80
C HIS A 261 9.19 -14.22 2.92
N TYR A 262 10.21 -15.07 2.92
CA TYR A 262 11.32 -14.95 3.85
C TYR A 262 12.10 -13.66 3.64
N ARG A 263 12.44 -13.31 2.38
CA ARG A 263 13.05 -12.02 2.05
C ARG A 263 12.15 -10.85 2.43
N GLU A 264 10.84 -10.92 2.13
CA GLU A 264 9.87 -9.90 2.55
C GLU A 264 9.87 -9.71 4.08
N TYR A 265 9.91 -10.79 4.84
CA TYR A 265 10.01 -10.76 6.29
C TYR A 265 11.31 -10.10 6.77
N LEU A 266 12.48 -10.54 6.28
CA LEU A 266 13.77 -9.95 6.67
C LEU A 266 13.82 -8.46 6.34
N VAL A 267 13.33 -8.06 5.16
CA VAL A 267 13.23 -6.65 4.76
C VAL A 267 12.26 -5.88 5.64
N SER A 268 11.16 -6.50 6.11
CA SER A 268 10.27 -5.85 7.07
C SER A 268 11.00 -5.51 8.38
N LEU A 269 11.85 -6.41 8.89
CA LEU A 269 12.65 -6.17 10.09
C LEU A 269 13.72 -5.10 9.87
N ILE A 270 14.43 -5.17 8.74
CA ILE A 270 15.41 -4.16 8.31
C ILE A 270 14.77 -2.77 8.32
N ASN A 271 13.57 -2.65 7.76
CA ASN A 271 12.85 -1.39 7.66
C ASN A 271 12.32 -0.89 9.01
N VAL A 272 11.79 -1.79 9.86
CA VAL A 272 11.37 -1.45 11.24
C VAL A 272 12.53 -0.84 12.02
N HIS A 273 13.73 -1.41 11.90
CA HIS A 273 14.92 -0.92 12.59
C HIS A 273 15.67 0.20 11.86
N SER A 274 15.18 0.64 10.69
CA SER A 274 15.82 1.67 9.85
C SER A 274 17.30 1.37 9.54
N LEU A 275 17.61 0.10 9.27
CA LEU A 275 18.97 -0.31 8.93
C LEU A 275 19.29 0.11 7.49
N ASP A 276 20.43 0.77 7.29
CA ASP A 276 20.84 1.25 5.97
C ASP A 276 21.60 0.16 5.19
N PRO A 277 21.08 -0.34 4.06
CA PRO A 277 21.76 -1.37 3.28
C PRO A 277 23.11 -0.92 2.71
N ALA A 278 23.36 0.40 2.60
CA ALA A 278 24.58 0.95 2.03
C ALA A 278 25.84 0.50 2.79
N VAL A 279 25.72 0.14 4.08
CA VAL A 279 26.86 -0.32 4.90
C VAL A 279 27.45 -1.65 4.41
N LEU A 280 26.71 -2.41 3.60
CA LEU A 280 27.17 -3.67 3.00
C LEU A 280 27.37 -3.55 1.48
N TYR A 281 27.40 -2.35 0.91
CA TYR A 281 27.60 -2.19 -0.53
C TYR A 281 29.05 -2.45 -0.93
N GLU A 282 29.21 -3.28 -1.95
CA GLU A 282 30.47 -3.41 -2.66
C GLU A 282 30.79 -2.12 -3.45
N PRO A 283 32.06 -1.85 -3.81
CA PRO A 283 32.44 -0.61 -4.49
C PRO A 283 31.60 -0.28 -5.73
N GLN A 284 31.24 -1.29 -6.53
CA GLN A 284 30.40 -1.11 -7.71
C GLN A 284 28.94 -0.76 -7.36
N GLU A 285 28.37 -1.40 -6.34
CA GLU A 285 27.00 -1.09 -5.87
C GLU A 285 26.93 0.32 -5.30
N LEU A 286 27.96 0.70 -4.54
CA LEU A 286 28.12 2.04 -3.98
C LEU A 286 28.19 3.11 -5.07
N LEU A 287 28.98 2.88 -6.12
CA LEU A 287 29.04 3.78 -7.28
C LEU A 287 27.70 3.90 -7.99
N CYS A 288 27.04 2.78 -8.28
CA CYS A 288 25.71 2.76 -8.90
C CYS A 288 24.66 3.49 -8.04
N ALA A 289 24.69 3.32 -6.72
CA ALA A 289 23.81 4.02 -5.81
C ALA A 289 24.10 5.53 -5.79
N CYS A 290 25.37 5.92 -5.65
CA CYS A 290 25.78 7.32 -5.70
C CYS A 290 25.31 8.01 -7.00
N GLN A 291 25.49 7.38 -8.16
CA GLN A 291 25.00 7.90 -9.43
C GLN A 291 23.47 8.04 -9.43
N ARG A 292 22.73 7.02 -8.96
CA ARG A 292 21.26 7.04 -8.88
C ARG A 292 20.74 8.18 -8.01
N TYR A 293 21.40 8.43 -6.88
CA TYR A 293 21.04 9.49 -5.93
C TYR A 293 21.77 10.82 -6.19
N GLN A 294 22.46 10.96 -7.33
CA GLN A 294 23.19 12.17 -7.74
C GLN A 294 24.27 12.63 -6.74
N VAL A 295 24.85 11.68 -6.01
CA VAL A 295 26.03 11.92 -5.17
C VAL A 295 27.26 12.03 -6.06
N ALA A 296 28.08 13.06 -5.86
CA ALA A 296 29.29 13.30 -6.64
C ALA A 296 30.30 12.14 -6.52
N VAL A 297 30.58 11.48 -7.65
CA VAL A 297 31.46 10.29 -7.76
C VAL A 297 32.88 10.63 -8.24
N GLN A 298 33.23 11.89 -8.44
CA GLN A 298 34.58 12.23 -8.89
C GLN A 298 35.61 11.85 -7.83
N LYS A 299 36.67 11.17 -8.25
CA LYS A 299 37.81 10.81 -7.41
C LYS A 299 38.74 12.01 -7.26
N MET A 300 39.24 12.25 -6.05
CA MET A 300 40.17 13.36 -5.79
C MET A 300 41.61 12.98 -6.11
N ASP A 301 42.45 13.98 -6.37
CA ASP A 301 43.89 13.77 -6.58
C ASP A 301 44.52 13.09 -5.36
N ASN A 302 45.32 12.04 -5.59
CA ASN A 302 45.98 11.21 -4.57
C ASN A 302 45.04 10.45 -3.61
N GLU A 303 43.76 10.31 -3.93
CA GLU A 303 42.82 9.52 -3.13
C GLU A 303 43.00 8.03 -3.40
N ASN A 304 43.35 7.24 -2.39
CA ASN A 304 43.38 5.78 -2.52
C ASN A 304 41.94 5.21 -2.57
N GLU A 305 41.79 3.95 -3.00
CA GLU A 305 40.47 3.33 -3.19
C GLU A 305 39.64 3.21 -1.90
N ASN A 306 40.30 2.90 -0.77
CA ASN A 306 39.62 2.78 0.52
C ASN A 306 39.03 4.13 0.97
N ASN A 307 39.80 5.20 0.86
CA ASN A 307 39.37 6.55 1.20
C ASN A 307 38.25 7.03 0.25
N TYR A 308 38.37 6.72 -1.04
CA TYR A 308 37.36 7.02 -2.04
C TYR A 308 36.02 6.34 -1.71
N ASN A 309 36.02 5.03 -1.46
CA ASN A 309 34.82 4.27 -1.11
C ASN A 309 34.23 4.74 0.22
N ALA A 310 35.06 4.97 1.25
CA ALA A 310 34.59 5.49 2.54
C ALA A 310 33.93 6.87 2.42
N ARG A 311 34.49 7.76 1.58
CA ARG A 311 33.91 9.08 1.30
C ARG A 311 32.59 8.96 0.55
N LEU A 312 32.50 8.10 -0.46
CA LEU A 312 31.26 7.87 -1.20
C LEU A 312 30.17 7.32 -0.29
N LEU A 313 30.48 6.33 0.56
CA LEU A 313 29.55 5.77 1.53
C LEU A 313 29.05 6.86 2.48
N LYS A 314 29.95 7.67 3.04
CA LYS A 314 29.58 8.78 3.92
C LYS A 314 28.60 9.75 3.23
N LYS A 315 28.90 10.17 2.00
CA LYS A 315 28.02 11.07 1.22
C LYS A 315 26.70 10.41 0.84
N LEU A 316 26.69 9.11 0.52
CA LEU A 316 25.45 8.38 0.22
C LEU A 316 24.55 8.28 1.45
N MET A 317 25.12 8.10 2.64
CA MET A 317 24.37 8.04 3.90
C MET A 317 23.77 9.40 4.31
N GLU A 318 24.24 10.52 3.74
CA GLU A 318 23.58 11.84 3.88
C GLU A 318 22.24 11.89 3.11
N VAL A 319 22.07 11.04 2.08
CA VAL A 319 20.78 10.86 1.41
C VAL A 319 19.90 9.98 2.31
N PRO A 320 18.73 10.45 2.78
CA PRO A 320 17.92 9.69 3.72
C PRO A 320 17.41 8.38 3.12
N LEU A 321 17.11 7.42 4.01
CA LEU A 321 16.33 6.24 3.66
C LEU A 321 14.90 6.64 3.25
N GLY A 322 14.13 5.69 2.71
CA GLY A 322 12.76 5.94 2.28
C GLY A 322 11.88 6.50 3.41
N ASP A 323 11.37 7.71 3.22
CA ASP A 323 10.46 8.43 4.12
C ASP A 323 9.06 7.78 4.16
N LYS A 324 8.63 7.19 3.04
CA LYS A 324 7.32 6.53 2.90
C LYS A 324 7.38 5.00 3.06
N VAL A 325 8.55 4.43 3.32
CA VAL A 325 8.69 3.00 3.62
C VAL A 325 8.01 2.71 4.96
N PRO A 326 7.07 1.76 5.04
CA PRO A 326 6.43 1.40 6.31
C PRO A 326 7.45 0.82 7.30
N ARG A 327 7.52 1.38 8.51
CA ARG A 327 8.46 0.97 9.57
C ARG A 327 7.80 0.44 10.84
N ASN A 328 6.48 0.20 10.83
CA ASN A 328 5.66 -0.15 12.01
C ASN A 328 5.91 0.81 13.19
N GLN A 329 5.07 1.85 13.30
CA GLN A 329 4.87 2.56 14.55
C GLN A 329 3.72 1.92 15.30
#